data_AF-A0A6J1WGY4-F1
#
_entry.id   AF-A0A6J1WGY4-F1
#
_cell.length_a   1.000
_cell.length_b   1.000
_cell.length_c   1.000
_cell.angle_alpha   90.00
_cell.angle_beta   90.00
_cell.angle_gamma   90.00
#
_symmetry.space_group_name_H-M   'P 1'
#
loop_
_entity.id
_entity.type
_entity.pdbx_description
1 polymer ?
#
loop_
_entity_poly.entity_id
_entity_poly.type
_entity_poly.pdbx_seq_one_letter_code
_entity_poly.pdbx_strand_id
1 'polypeptide(L)'
;MHVFLGRNPWRCDCHFIPRFQSLLLKYKRVIRDLADIRCSKSSDKTTSLMQISTMPLGHVCSNDDIEMPISPINIVNLVLFGLILLIMGRFFYDWHNFKTTGKLPWLSSILP
;
A
#
# COMPACT_ATOMS: atom_id res chain seq x y z
N MET A 1 26.62 -14.46 16.32
CA MET A 1 26.13 -13.88 15.06
C MET A 1 25.79 -12.42 15.31
N HIS A 2 26.36 -11.50 14.53
CA HIS A 2 26.15 -10.06 14.65
C HIS A 2 25.53 -9.52 13.37
N VAL A 3 24.65 -8.53 13.51
CA VAL A 3 23.96 -7.90 12.38
C VAL A 3 24.23 -6.41 12.42
N PHE A 4 24.44 -5.85 11.22
CA PHE A 4 24.70 -4.43 10.99
C PHE A 4 23.63 -3.91 10.01
N LEU A 5 22.92 -2.87 10.41
CA LEU A 5 21.81 -2.26 9.64
C LEU A 5 22.02 -0.76 9.41
N GLY A 6 23.11 -0.19 9.93
CA GLY A 6 23.49 1.20 9.72
C GLY A 6 23.85 1.50 8.26
N ARG A 7 23.89 2.78 7.91
CA ARG A 7 24.24 3.28 6.57
C ARG A 7 23.38 2.75 5.42
N ASN A 8 22.18 2.30 5.71
CA ASN A 8 21.18 1.98 4.69
C ASN A 8 20.23 3.17 4.52
N PRO A 9 19.75 3.43 3.29
CA PRO A 9 18.75 4.47 3.03
C PRO A 9 17.37 4.00 3.49
N TRP A 10 17.16 3.90 4.81
CA TRP A 10 15.88 3.46 5.36
C TRP A 10 14.78 4.48 5.07
N ARG A 11 13.72 4.03 4.40
CA ARG A 11 12.50 4.83 4.26
C ARG A 11 11.79 4.91 5.60
N CYS A 12 11.59 6.12 6.10
CA CYS A 12 10.86 6.36 7.34
C CYS A 12 9.45 6.81 7.03
N ASP A 13 8.53 5.86 7.00
CA ASP A 13 7.10 6.10 6.84
C ASP A 13 6.32 5.57 8.05
N CYS A 14 5.09 6.03 8.19
CA CYS A 14 4.22 5.69 9.32
C CYS A 14 3.88 4.19 9.39
N HIS A 15 3.92 3.45 8.29
CA HIS A 15 3.60 2.03 8.28
C HIS A 15 4.78 1.14 8.69
N PHE A 16 6.00 1.55 8.32
CA PHE A 16 7.23 0.78 8.51
C PHE A 16 7.84 1.03 9.90
N ILE A 17 7.97 2.29 10.31
CA ILE A 17 8.77 2.66 11.48
C ILE A 17 8.27 2.07 12.79
N PRO A 18 6.96 2.05 13.10
CA PRO A 18 6.48 1.47 14.36
C PRO A 18 6.91 0.01 14.55
N ARG A 19 6.83 -0.79 13.48
CA ARG A 19 7.24 -2.21 13.50
C ARG A 19 8.76 -2.35 13.51
N PHE A 20 9.45 -1.56 12.70
CA PHE A 20 10.90 -1.64 12.62
C PHE A 20 11.58 -1.22 13.92
N GLN A 21 11.11 -0.13 14.55
CA GLN A 21 11.59 0.32 15.86
C GLN A 21 11.39 -0.77 16.94
N SER A 22 10.24 -1.45 16.95
CA SER A 22 10.01 -2.59 17.86
C SER A 22 11.03 -3.72 17.65
N LEU A 23 11.32 -4.08 16.40
CA LEU A 23 12.32 -5.09 16.05
C LEU A 23 13.73 -4.67 16.52
N LEU A 24 14.12 -3.43 16.23
CA LEU A 24 15.42 -2.88 16.61
C LEU A 24 15.62 -2.91 18.14
N LEU A 25 14.59 -2.52 18.91
CA LEU A 25 14.63 -2.53 20.37
C LEU A 25 14.64 -3.95 20.93
N LYS A 26 13.87 -4.87 20.34
CA LYS A 26 13.82 -6.29 20.73
C LYS A 26 15.15 -6.99 20.53
N TYR A 27 15.84 -6.72 19.42
CA TYR A 27 17.10 -7.37 19.04
C TYR A 27 18.35 -6.51 19.25
N LYS A 28 18.28 -5.47 20.10
CA LYS A 28 19.39 -4.54 20.38
C LYS A 28 20.71 -5.19 20.83
N ARG A 29 20.67 -6.44 21.34
CA ARG A 29 21.87 -7.19 21.74
C ARG A 29 22.59 -7.84 20.55
N VAL A 30 21.87 -8.11 19.47
CA VAL A 30 22.39 -8.74 18.25
C VAL A 30 22.84 -7.67 17.25
N ILE A 31 22.10 -6.57 17.18
CA ILE A 31 22.36 -5.43 16.30
C ILE A 31 23.43 -4.55 16.94
N ARG A 32 24.61 -4.43 16.32
CA ARG A 32 25.77 -3.74 16.91
C ARG A 32 25.79 -2.25 16.64
N ASP A 33 25.19 -1.81 15.55
CA ASP A 33 25.24 -0.45 15.02
C ASP A 33 23.89 0.28 15.15
N LEU A 34 23.12 -0.03 16.20
CA LEU A 34 21.79 0.56 16.45
C LEU A 34 21.78 2.09 16.36
N ALA A 35 22.86 2.76 16.78
CA ALA A 35 23.01 4.21 16.73
C ALA A 35 23.24 4.79 15.32
N ASP A 36 23.65 3.97 14.36
CA ASP A 36 23.90 4.36 12.96
C ASP A 36 22.69 4.03 12.05
N ILE A 37 21.60 3.49 12.62
CA ILE A 37 20.37 3.18 11.90
C ILE A 37 19.49 4.44 11.86
N ARG A 38 19.47 5.08 10.68
CA ARG A 38 18.85 6.39 10.46
C ARG A 38 17.97 6.41 9.22
N CYS A 39 17.04 7.35 9.18
CA CYS A 39 16.23 7.64 8.00
C CYS A 39 17.09 8.14 6.84
N SER A 40 16.73 7.75 5.61
CA SER A 40 17.29 8.32 4.39
C SER A 40 17.05 9.83 4.34
N LYS A 41 17.95 10.55 3.66
CA LYS A 41 17.77 11.98 3.39
C LYS A 41 16.52 12.17 2.49
N SER A 42 15.46 12.75 3.04
CA SER A 42 14.23 13.14 2.34
C SER A 42 14.11 14.67 2.29
N SER A 43 13.15 15.17 1.51
CA SER A 43 12.78 16.61 1.49
C SER A 43 12.17 17.05 2.82
N ASP A 44 11.59 16.11 3.58
CA ASP A 44 10.99 16.36 4.89
C ASP A 44 12.07 16.53 5.95
N LYS A 45 12.32 17.79 6.29
CA LYS A 45 13.34 18.17 7.29
C LYS A 45 13.08 17.57 8.67
N THR A 46 11.82 17.25 8.98
CA THR A 46 11.39 16.73 10.28
C THR A 46 11.82 15.28 10.53
N THR A 47 11.98 14.47 9.48
CA THR A 47 12.29 13.04 9.60
C THR A 47 13.64 12.67 8.98
N SER A 48 14.23 13.57 8.17
CA SER A 48 15.52 13.34 7.51
C SER A 48 16.65 13.05 8.51
N LEU A 49 17.42 11.98 8.27
CA LEU A 49 18.60 11.59 9.05
C LEU A 49 18.37 11.32 10.56
N MET A 50 17.10 11.27 10.99
CA MET A 50 16.74 10.91 12.36
C MET A 50 17.05 9.45 12.65
N GLN A 51 17.46 9.18 13.89
CA GLN A 51 17.74 7.82 14.35
C GLN A 51 16.43 7.08 14.65
N ILE A 52 16.26 5.90 14.05
CA ILE A 52 14.97 5.18 14.08
C ILE A 52 14.64 4.66 15.49
N SER A 53 15.64 4.26 16.29
CA SER A 53 15.37 3.71 17.62
C SER A 53 14.86 4.73 18.63
N THR A 54 15.17 6.01 18.45
CA THR A 54 14.89 7.10 19.41
C THR A 54 13.83 8.09 18.92
N MET A 55 13.38 7.96 17.67
CA MET A 55 12.41 8.87 17.08
C MET A 55 11.02 8.67 17.73
N PRO A 56 10.31 9.76 18.08
CA PRO A 56 8.94 9.66 18.55
C PRO A 56 7.99 9.31 17.39
N LEU A 57 7.11 8.32 17.60
CA LEU A 57 6.15 7.88 16.57
C LEU A 57 5.27 9.03 16.06
N GLY A 58 4.93 9.98 16.94
CA GLY A 58 4.13 11.16 16.57
C GLY A 58 4.81 12.10 15.57
N HIS A 59 6.14 12.03 15.38
CA HIS A 59 6.83 12.78 14.31
C HIS A 59 6.83 12.05 12.96
N VAL A 60 6.59 10.73 12.93
CA VAL A 60 6.53 9.91 11.70
C VAL A 60 5.09 9.73 11.23
N CYS A 61 4.14 9.77 12.18
CA CYS A 61 2.72 9.58 11.97
C CYS A 61 1.98 10.84 12.44
N SER A 62 2.34 11.99 11.88
CA SER A 62 1.55 13.20 12.12
C SER A 62 0.25 13.09 11.32
N ASN A 63 -0.85 13.62 11.84
CA ASN A 63 -2.14 13.62 11.12
C ASN A 63 -2.09 14.40 9.79
N ASP A 64 -1.00 15.14 9.50
CA ASP A 64 -0.72 15.75 8.20
C ASP A 64 -0.28 14.73 7.13
N ASP A 65 0.15 13.52 7.52
CA ASP A 65 0.46 12.43 6.58
C ASP A 65 -0.82 11.69 6.11
N ILE A 66 -2.00 12.19 6.50
CA ILE A 66 -3.28 11.93 5.81
C ILE A 66 -3.40 12.84 4.58
N GLU A 67 -2.30 13.20 3.94
CA GLU A 67 -2.32 13.19 2.48
C GLU A 67 -2.60 11.75 2.11
N MET A 68 -3.87 11.36 1.94
CA MET A 68 -4.21 10.14 1.20
C MET A 68 -3.55 10.32 -0.16
N PRO A 69 -2.37 9.74 -0.44
CA PRO A 69 -1.85 9.81 -1.78
C PRO A 69 -2.84 8.93 -2.51
N ILE A 70 -3.65 9.50 -3.40
CA ILE A 70 -4.56 8.70 -4.22
C ILE A 70 -3.63 7.75 -4.99
N SER A 71 -3.44 6.57 -4.41
CA SER A 71 -2.41 5.67 -4.87
C SER A 71 -2.84 5.23 -6.26
N PRO A 72 -1.90 5.07 -7.21
CA PRO A 72 -2.22 4.53 -8.52
C PRO A 72 -3.06 3.24 -8.43
N ILE A 73 -2.88 2.45 -7.35
CA ILE A 73 -3.68 1.26 -7.06
C ILE A 73 -5.18 1.58 -6.90
N ASN A 74 -5.52 2.72 -6.31
CA ASN A 74 -6.89 3.11 -6.04
C ASN A 74 -7.61 3.50 -7.34
N ILE A 75 -6.89 4.17 -8.25
CA ILE A 75 -7.38 4.49 -9.60
C ILE A 75 -7.61 3.19 -10.39
N VAL A 76 -6.65 2.27 -10.38
CA VAL A 76 -6.79 0.96 -11.04
C VAL A 76 -7.98 0.19 -10.47
N ASN A 77 -8.15 0.17 -9.15
CA ASN A 77 -9.28 -0.50 -8.50
C ASN A 77 -10.63 0.11 -8.89
N LEU A 78 -10.71 1.44 -8.97
CA LEU A 78 -11.92 2.14 -9.42
C LEU A 78 -12.28 1.80 -10.86
N VAL A 79 -11.28 1.75 -11.76
CA VAL A 79 -11.47 1.35 -13.16
C VAL A 79 -11.95 -0.10 -13.25
N LEU A 80 -11.32 -1.02 -12.51
CA LEU A 80 -11.72 -2.42 -12.46
C LEU A 80 -13.16 -2.58 -11.96
N PHE A 81 -13.52 -1.86 -10.90
CA PHE A 81 -14.88 -1.85 -10.37
C PHE A 81 -15.90 -1.39 -11.43
N GLY A 82 -15.59 -0.32 -12.17
CA GLY A 82 -16.43 0.15 -13.27
C GLY A 82 -16.61 -0.89 -14.39
N LEU A 83 -15.53 -1.58 -14.78
CA LEU A 83 -15.58 -2.64 -15.79
C LEU A 83 -16.42 -3.84 -15.32
N ILE A 84 -16.30 -4.23 -14.05
CA ILE A 84 -17.11 -5.31 -13.46
C ILE A 84 -18.59 -4.93 -13.49
N LEU A 85 -18.95 -3.72 -13.07
CA LEU A 85 -20.35 -3.25 -13.12
C LEU A 85 -20.89 -3.22 -14.56
N LEU A 86 -20.07 -2.85 -15.54
CA LEU A 86 -20.46 -2.86 -16.96
C LEU A 86 -20.76 -4.30 -17.43
N ILE A 87 -19.87 -5.25 -17.14
CA ILE A 87 -20.06 -6.66 -17.51
C ILE A 87 -21.29 -7.24 -16.82
N MET A 88 -21.46 -7.00 -15.51
CA MET A 88 -22.63 -7.43 -14.76
C MET A 88 -23.91 -6.80 -15.32
N GLY A 89 -23.90 -5.50 -15.60
CA GLY A 89 -25.04 -4.80 -16.19
C GLY A 89 -25.43 -5.36 -17.55
N ARG A 90 -24.44 -5.66 -18.41
CA ARG A 90 -24.69 -6.31 -19.70
C ARG A 90 -25.24 -7.71 -19.53
N PHE A 91 -24.69 -8.49 -18.60
CA PHE A 91 -25.21 -9.82 -18.29
C PHE A 91 -26.67 -9.77 -17.82
N PHE A 92 -27.01 -8.83 -16.93
CA PHE A 92 -28.39 -8.64 -16.48
C PHE A 92 -29.32 -8.19 -17.61
N TYR A 93 -28.85 -7.28 -18.47
CA TYR A 93 -29.60 -6.84 -19.64
C TYR A 93 -29.90 -8.01 -20.59
N ASP A 94 -28.87 -8.78 -20.94
CA ASP A 94 -28.98 -9.93 -21.83
C ASP A 94 -29.88 -11.02 -21.21
N TRP A 95 -29.75 -11.27 -19.90
CA TRP A 95 -30.62 -12.19 -19.16
C TRP A 95 -32.09 -11.76 -19.18
N HIS A 96 -32.37 -10.48 -18.92
CA HIS A 96 -33.72 -9.94 -18.94
C HIS A 96 -34.32 -10.03 -20.35
N ASN A 97 -33.55 -9.67 -21.37
CA ASN A 97 -33.98 -9.72 -22.76
C ASN A 97 -34.22 -11.16 -23.24
N PHE A 98 -33.39 -12.12 -22.81
CA PHE A 98 -33.63 -13.54 -23.07
C PHE A 98 -34.91 -14.03 -22.40
N LYS A 99 -35.18 -13.62 -21.15
CA LYS A 99 -36.42 -13.99 -20.45
C LYS A 99 -37.67 -13.44 -21.11
N THR A 100 -37.62 -12.23 -21.69
CA THR A 100 -38.79 -11.62 -22.35
C THR A 100 -38.96 -12.07 -23.80
N THR A 101 -37.88 -12.25 -24.56
CA THR A 101 -37.94 -12.54 -26.00
C THR A 101 -37.62 -13.98 -26.39
N GLY A 102 -37.01 -14.76 -25.49
CA GLY A 102 -36.52 -16.12 -25.76
C GLY A 102 -35.29 -16.17 -26.67
N LYS A 103 -34.77 -15.03 -27.14
CA LYS A 103 -33.62 -14.96 -28.06
C LYS A 103 -32.33 -14.89 -27.26
N LEU A 104 -31.39 -15.79 -27.58
CA LEU A 104 -30.07 -15.78 -26.96
C LEU A 104 -29.28 -14.52 -27.35
N PRO A 105 -28.44 -13.99 -26.44
CA PRO A 105 -27.52 -12.93 -26.79
C PRO A 105 -26.52 -13.42 -27.86
N TRP A 106 -26.09 -12.49 -28.71
CA TRP A 106 -25.29 -12.78 -29.91
C TRP A 106 -24.06 -13.65 -29.63
N LEU A 107 -23.35 -13.40 -28.52
CA LEU A 107 -22.13 -14.11 -28.18
C LEU A 107 -22.37 -15.62 -27.96
N SER A 108 -23.47 -16.00 -27.32
CA SER A 108 -23.81 -17.40 -27.06
C SER A 108 -24.48 -18.09 -28.25
N SER A 109 -25.01 -17.33 -29.21
CA SER A 109 -25.49 -17.90 -30.48
C SER A 109 -24.36 -18.34 -31.44
N ILE A 110 -23.11 -17.95 -31.17
CA ILE A 110 -21.94 -18.23 -32.02
C ILE A 110 -21.04 -19.33 -31.45
N LEU A 111 -21.10 -19.58 -30.15
CA LEU A 111 -20.37 -20.69 -29.54
C LEU A 111 -21.02 -22.02 -29.97
N PRO A 112 -20.25 -22.96 -30.54
CA PRO A 112 -20.77 -24.24 -31.05
C PRO A 112 -21.33 -25.15 -29.94
#